data_AF-A0A8J3HYD0-F1
#
_entry.id   AF-A0A8J3HYD0-F1
#
_cell.length_a   1.000
_cell.length_b   1.000
_cell.length_c   1.000
_cell.angle_alpha   90.00
_cell.angle_beta   90.00
_cell.angle_gamma   90.00
#
_symmetry.space_group_name_H-M   'P 1'
#
loop_
_entity.id
_entity.type
_entity.pdbx_description
1 polymer ?
#
loop_
_entity_poly.entity_id
_entity_poly.type
_entity_poly.pdbx_seq_one_letter_code
_entity_poly.pdbx_strand_id
1 'polypeptide(L)'
;MLNADEYLVTLFSATRVHAQARFPRNAFRLLFLLLMVPYGASYAELLACLHCSEPVFHQMLIVSSREEVFSILAPQRDYWQRHLSDLTREDAAILERNLKMVRRAVKERNGINSLLQRHGFALRVSVLHGKGYVLLRDRPEIHSRESL
;
A
#
# COMPACT_ATOMS: atom_id res chain seq x y z
N MET A 1 -7.92 11.67 -7.29
CA MET A 1 -7.28 12.77 -6.54
C MET A 1 -7.16 12.34 -5.08
N LEU A 2 -6.00 12.52 -4.46
CA LEU A 2 -5.78 12.21 -3.04
C LEU A 2 -5.85 13.51 -2.24
N ASN A 3 -6.73 13.58 -1.23
CA ASN A 3 -6.66 14.62 -0.21
C ASN A 3 -5.91 14.03 0.99
N ALA A 4 -4.63 14.39 1.13
CA ALA A 4 -3.73 13.83 2.13
C ALA A 4 -4.07 14.27 3.56
N ASP A 5 -4.58 15.49 3.74
CA ASP A 5 -4.94 16.03 5.05
C ASP A 5 -6.11 15.26 5.67
N GLU A 6 -7.03 14.81 4.82
CA GLU A 6 -8.19 14.03 5.24
C GLU A 6 -8.01 12.52 5.04
N TYR A 7 -6.92 12.09 4.41
CA TYR A 7 -6.68 10.72 3.93
C TYR A 7 -7.83 10.20 3.04
N LEU A 8 -8.39 11.08 2.20
CA LEU A 8 -9.46 10.74 1.29
C LEU A 8 -8.90 10.29 -0.06
N VAL A 9 -9.44 9.17 -0.54
CA VAL A 9 -9.11 8.60 -1.84
C VAL A 9 -10.37 8.64 -2.69
N THR A 10 -10.31 9.41 -3.77
CA THR A 10 -11.37 9.44 -4.77
C THR A 10 -10.89 8.74 -6.03
N LEU A 11 -11.52 7.60 -6.37
CA LEU A 11 -11.28 6.91 -7.62
C LEU A 11 -12.24 7.46 -8.68
N PHE A 12 -11.68 8.09 -9.72
CA PHE A 12 -12.40 8.72 -10.82
C PHE A 12 -12.77 7.78 -11.97
N SER A 13 -12.73 6.45 -11.79
CA SER A 13 -12.86 5.43 -12.85
C SER A 13 -11.86 5.58 -14.01
N ALA A 14 -12.14 4.91 -15.14
CA ALA A 14 -11.57 5.27 -16.43
C ALA A 14 -12.09 6.63 -16.98
N THR A 15 -13.28 7.14 -16.57
CA THR A 15 -13.87 8.44 -17.00
C THR A 15 -14.73 9.28 -16.00
N ARG A 16 -15.32 8.77 -14.90
CA ARG A 16 -16.00 9.47 -13.76
C ARG A 16 -15.82 8.88 -12.32
N VAL A 17 -16.02 9.69 -11.27
CA VAL A 17 -15.97 9.26 -9.85
C VAL A 17 -16.80 8.00 -9.54
N HIS A 18 -16.11 6.93 -9.12
CA HIS A 18 -16.70 5.65 -8.66
C HIS A 18 -16.88 5.58 -7.15
N ALA A 19 -15.92 6.09 -6.38
CA ALA A 19 -15.96 6.03 -4.92
C ALA A 19 -15.05 7.11 -4.33
N GLN A 20 -15.47 7.66 -3.18
CA GLN A 20 -14.64 8.46 -2.29
C GLN A 20 -14.70 7.86 -0.90
N ALA A 21 -13.56 7.55 -0.32
CA ALA A 21 -13.49 6.95 1.00
C ALA A 21 -12.33 7.52 1.82
N ARG A 22 -12.55 7.59 3.13
CA ARG A 22 -11.52 7.96 4.10
C ARG A 22 -10.75 6.72 4.54
N PHE A 23 -9.43 6.77 4.40
CA PHE A 23 -8.54 5.70 4.80
C PHE A 23 -7.93 6.03 6.16
N PRO A 24 -7.74 5.04 7.05
CA PRO A 24 -6.81 5.18 8.15
C PRO A 24 -5.41 5.52 7.63
N ARG A 25 -4.68 6.35 8.37
CA ARG A 25 -3.33 6.83 8.04
C ARG A 25 -2.43 5.75 7.43
N ASN A 26 -2.30 4.60 8.11
CA ASN A 26 -1.41 3.52 7.65
C ASN A 26 -1.90 2.85 6.37
N ALA A 27 -3.22 2.68 6.22
CA ALA A 27 -3.79 2.14 4.99
C ALA A 27 -3.61 3.13 3.83
N PHE A 28 -3.81 4.42 4.07
CA PHE A 28 -3.58 5.47 3.08
C PHE A 28 -2.12 5.48 2.59
N ARG A 29 -1.16 5.45 3.52
CA ARG A 29 0.28 5.44 3.22
C ARG A 29 0.67 4.26 2.34
N LEU A 30 0.26 3.06 2.74
CA LEU A 30 0.54 1.86 1.95
C LEU A 30 -0.18 1.87 0.61
N LEU A 31 -1.39 2.43 0.51
CA LEU A 31 -2.11 2.52 -0.76
C LEU A 31 -1.36 3.45 -1.72
N PHE A 32 -0.93 4.62 -1.23
CA PHE A 32 -0.11 5.55 -1.99
C PHE A 32 1.15 4.85 -2.53
N LEU A 33 1.92 4.19 -1.64
CA LEU A 33 3.13 3.48 -2.06
C LEU A 33 2.82 2.44 -3.14
N LEU A 34 1.79 1.60 -2.92
CA LEU A 34 1.41 0.54 -3.85
C LEU A 34 0.90 1.07 -5.20
N LEU A 35 0.34 2.28 -5.26
CA LEU A 35 0.00 2.96 -6.51
C LEU A 35 1.25 3.42 -7.28
N MET A 36 2.31 3.83 -6.57
CA MET A 36 3.57 4.29 -7.17
C MET A 36 4.48 3.15 -7.64
N VAL A 37 4.26 1.93 -7.15
CA VAL A 37 5.08 0.74 -7.44
C VAL A 37 4.23 -0.36 -8.08
N PRO A 38 3.90 -0.27 -9.39
CA PRO A 38 2.97 -1.20 -10.04
C PRO A 38 3.47 -2.65 -10.09
N TYR A 39 4.78 -2.87 -9.90
CA TYR A 39 5.41 -4.19 -9.81
C TYR A 39 5.46 -4.73 -8.37
N GLY A 40 4.90 -3.97 -7.43
CA GLY A 40 4.82 -4.25 -6.00
C GLY A 40 5.98 -3.71 -5.18
N ALA A 41 5.78 -3.76 -3.86
CA ALA A 41 6.68 -3.26 -2.84
C ALA A 41 7.15 -4.40 -1.93
N SER A 42 8.40 -4.34 -1.55
CA SER A 42 9.03 -5.18 -0.55
C SER A 42 8.59 -4.82 0.87
N TYR A 43 8.76 -5.74 1.83
CA TYR A 43 8.51 -5.45 3.25
C TYR A 43 9.33 -4.28 3.79
N ALA A 44 10.57 -4.09 3.33
CA ALA A 44 11.40 -2.95 3.72
C ALA A 44 10.78 -1.62 3.27
N GLU A 45 10.28 -1.54 2.03
CA GLU A 45 9.63 -0.33 1.50
C GLU A 45 8.29 -0.06 2.20
N LEU A 46 7.50 -1.10 2.45
CA LEU A 46 6.23 -0.99 3.15
C LEU A 46 6.44 -0.50 4.59
N LEU A 47 7.42 -1.04 5.31
CA LEU A 47 7.77 -0.58 6.66
C LEU A 47 8.35 0.83 6.63
N ALA A 48 9.22 1.15 5.68
CA ALA A 48 9.75 2.50 5.51
C ALA A 48 8.62 3.53 5.33
N CYS A 49 7.63 3.22 4.50
CA CYS A 49 6.49 4.10 4.28
C CYS A 49 5.58 4.22 5.51
N LEU A 50 5.34 3.12 6.24
CA LEU A 50 4.56 3.16 7.49
C LEU A 50 5.23 3.99 8.58
N HIS A 51 6.55 3.92 8.68
CA HIS A 51 7.34 4.52 9.75
C HIS A 51 7.94 5.90 9.41
N CYS A 52 7.81 6.36 8.17
CA CYS A 52 8.28 7.70 7.81
C CYS A 52 7.48 8.79 8.54
N SER A 53 8.15 9.90 8.80
CA SER A 53 7.53 11.09 9.40
C SER A 53 6.49 11.69 8.45
N GLU A 54 5.53 12.46 8.97
CA GLU A 54 4.57 13.15 8.08
C GLU A 54 5.23 14.08 7.07
N PRO A 55 6.25 14.88 7.42
CA PRO A 55 6.93 15.70 6.42
C PRO A 55 7.51 14.88 5.27
N VAL A 56 8.12 13.72 5.55
CA VAL A 56 8.63 12.81 4.52
C VAL A 56 7.49 12.24 3.67
N PHE A 57 6.39 11.84 4.31
CA PHE A 57 5.23 11.34 3.59
C PHE A 57 4.57 12.40 2.69
N HIS A 58 4.45 13.63 3.18
CA HIS A 58 3.92 14.77 2.41
C HIS A 58 4.83 15.13 1.24
N GLN A 59 6.15 15.08 1.41
CA GLN A 59 7.09 15.23 0.29
C GLN A 59 6.85 14.16 -0.79
N MET A 60 6.64 12.90 -0.40
CA MET A 60 6.34 11.83 -1.37
C MET A 60 5.02 12.07 -2.13
N LEU A 61 4.03 12.72 -1.53
CA LEU A 61 2.74 13.00 -2.19
C LEU A 61 2.82 14.06 -3.29
N ILE A 62 3.88 14.88 -3.30
CA ILE A 62 4.04 16.00 -4.25
C ILE A 62 4.82 15.56 -5.50
N VAL A 63 5.65 14.51 -5.39
CA VAL A 63 6.47 14.04 -6.52
C VAL A 63 5.65 13.25 -7.53
N SER A 64 6.08 13.26 -8.79
CA SER A 64 5.33 12.68 -9.90
C SER A 64 5.89 11.36 -10.41
N SER A 65 7.09 10.97 -9.95
CA SER A 65 7.76 9.75 -10.40
C SER A 65 8.03 8.77 -9.26
N ARG A 66 8.10 7.49 -9.62
CA ARG A 66 8.48 6.42 -8.72
C ARG A 66 9.93 6.60 -8.22
N GLU A 67 10.81 7.05 -9.09
CA GLU A 67 12.23 7.26 -8.81
C GLU A 67 12.42 8.32 -7.71
N GLU A 68 11.65 9.41 -7.74
CA GLU A 68 11.65 10.43 -6.69
C GLU A 68 11.11 9.91 -5.35
N VAL A 69 10.01 9.14 -5.38
CA VAL A 69 9.46 8.50 -4.16
C VAL A 69 10.52 7.63 -3.51
N PHE A 70 11.25 6.83 -4.30
CA PHE A 70 12.31 5.98 -3.76
C PHE A 70 13.55 6.74 -3.32
N SER A 71 13.87 7.86 -3.95
CA SER A 71 14.94 8.74 -3.48
C SER A 71 14.63 9.31 -2.10
N ILE A 72 13.40 9.81 -1.90
CA ILE A 72 12.93 10.34 -0.61
C ILE A 72 12.92 9.24 0.46
N LEU A 73 12.47 8.03 0.11
CA LEU A 73 12.31 6.92 1.04
C LEU A 73 13.60 6.12 1.28
N ALA A 74 14.66 6.35 0.49
CA ALA A 74 15.88 5.55 0.52
C ALA A 74 16.49 5.40 1.92
N PRO A 75 16.65 6.46 2.73
CA PRO A 75 17.24 6.32 4.07
C PRO A 75 16.47 5.35 4.96
N GLN A 76 15.14 5.44 4.96
CA GLN A 76 14.27 4.58 5.77
C GLN A 76 14.21 3.17 5.19
N ARG A 77 14.17 3.03 3.86
CA ARG A 77 14.19 1.73 3.18
C ARG A 77 15.47 0.98 3.51
N ASP A 78 16.62 1.62 3.40
CA ASP A 78 17.92 1.00 3.62
C ASP A 78 18.09 0.58 5.09
N TYR A 79 17.56 1.37 6.04
CA TYR A 79 17.45 0.99 7.44
C TYR A 79 16.62 -0.29 7.61
N TRP A 80 15.39 -0.32 7.10
CA TRP A 80 14.51 -1.48 7.25
C TRP A 80 15.04 -2.71 6.55
N GLN A 81 15.71 -2.56 5.41
CA GLN A 81 16.31 -3.67 4.69
C GLN A 81 17.43 -4.33 5.50
N ARG A 82 18.32 -3.54 6.11
CA ARG A 82 19.34 -4.07 7.02
C ARG A 82 18.70 -4.70 8.25
N HIS A 83 17.81 -3.97 8.91
CA HIS A 83 17.16 -4.43 10.13
C HIS A 83 16.38 -5.75 9.95
N LEU A 84 15.64 -5.91 8.86
CA LEU A 84 14.95 -7.18 8.56
C LEU A 84 15.94 -8.33 8.29
N SER A 85 17.06 -8.03 7.63
CA SER A 85 18.10 -9.03 7.34
C SER A 85 18.74 -9.56 8.62
N ASP A 86 19.01 -8.66 9.57
CA ASP A 86 19.56 -8.99 10.89
C ASP A 86 18.55 -9.80 11.71
N LEU A 87 17.29 -9.34 11.79
CA LEU A 87 16.24 -10.03 12.53
C LEU A 87 15.91 -11.43 12.01
N THR A 88 16.06 -11.67 10.71
CA THR A 88 15.86 -13.01 10.13
C THR A 88 16.82 -14.04 10.71
N ARG A 89 17.98 -13.60 11.22
CA ARG A 89 19.01 -14.46 11.81
C ARG A 89 18.92 -14.54 13.33
N GLU A 90 18.42 -13.49 13.96
CA GLU A 90 18.59 -13.26 15.40
C GLU A 90 17.30 -13.35 16.22
N ASP A 91 16.16 -12.90 15.68
CA ASP A 91 14.89 -12.84 16.45
C ASP A 91 13.64 -12.89 15.54
N ALA A 92 13.10 -14.10 15.40
CA ALA A 92 11.89 -14.35 14.62
C ALA A 92 10.63 -13.69 15.22
N ALA A 93 10.57 -13.44 16.52
CA ALA A 93 9.41 -12.84 17.16
C ALA A 93 9.31 -11.34 16.84
N ILE A 94 10.43 -10.63 16.86
CA ILE A 94 10.48 -9.22 16.44
C ILE A 94 10.20 -9.10 14.94
N LEU A 95 10.77 -9.99 14.11
CA LEU A 95 10.45 -10.04 12.69
C LEU A 95 8.94 -10.19 12.46
N GLU A 96 8.31 -11.17 13.10
CA GLU A 96 6.88 -11.43 12.97
C GLU A 96 6.03 -10.23 13.43
N ARG A 97 6.44 -9.53 14.50
CA ARG A 97 5.80 -8.30 14.97
C ARG A 97 5.83 -7.20 13.91
N ASN A 98 6.98 -6.97 13.28
CA ASN A 98 7.13 -5.97 12.22
C ASN A 98 6.28 -6.34 10.99
N LEU A 99 6.33 -7.60 10.54
CA LEU A 99 5.51 -8.09 9.43
C LEU A 99 4.01 -8.06 9.74
N LYS A 100 3.63 -8.23 11.01
CA LYS A 100 2.23 -8.10 11.44
C LYS A 100 1.72 -6.69 11.21
N MET A 101 2.50 -5.64 11.46
CA MET A 101 2.08 -4.26 11.21
C MET A 101 1.69 -4.02 9.75
N VAL A 102 2.49 -4.54 8.81
CA VAL A 102 2.18 -4.49 7.38
C VAL A 102 0.91 -5.27 7.09
N ARG A 103 0.78 -6.51 7.59
CA ARG A 103 -0.45 -7.32 7.41
C ARG A 103 -1.69 -6.61 7.95
N ARG A 104 -1.61 -5.89 9.07
CA ARG A 104 -2.73 -5.11 9.60
C ARG A 104 -3.16 -4.02 8.63
N ALA A 105 -2.21 -3.22 8.17
CA ALA A 105 -2.45 -2.12 7.25
C ALA A 105 -2.94 -2.59 5.87
N VAL A 106 -2.67 -3.84 5.49
CA VAL A 106 -3.12 -4.42 4.21
C VAL A 106 -4.44 -5.20 4.33
N LYS A 107 -4.54 -6.17 5.24
CA LYS A 107 -5.57 -7.23 5.23
C LYS A 107 -6.60 -7.17 6.35
N GLU A 108 -6.35 -6.48 7.46
CA GLU A 108 -7.33 -6.45 8.57
C GLU A 108 -8.57 -5.61 8.23
N ARG A 109 -9.56 -5.55 9.13
CA ARG A 109 -10.88 -4.91 8.91
C ARG A 109 -10.82 -3.46 8.39
N ASN A 110 -9.75 -2.74 8.72
CA ASN A 110 -9.49 -1.36 8.30
C ASN A 110 -8.20 -1.25 7.45
N GLY A 111 -7.68 -2.37 6.97
CA GLY A 111 -6.58 -2.41 6.02
C GLY A 111 -7.06 -2.09 4.60
N ILE A 112 -6.11 -1.79 3.72
CA ILE A 112 -6.37 -1.36 2.35
C ILE A 112 -7.30 -2.32 1.62
N ASN A 113 -7.03 -3.63 1.65
CA ASN A 113 -7.79 -4.60 0.88
C ASN A 113 -9.27 -4.63 1.31
N SER A 114 -9.53 -4.61 2.62
CA SER A 114 -10.88 -4.55 3.17
C SER A 114 -11.60 -3.24 2.82
N LEU A 115 -10.88 -2.12 2.79
CA LEU A 115 -11.44 -0.83 2.42
C LEU A 115 -11.75 -0.76 0.92
N LEU A 116 -10.84 -1.25 0.06
CA LEU A 116 -11.05 -1.32 -1.38
C LEU A 116 -12.31 -2.13 -1.70
N GLN A 117 -12.44 -3.32 -1.09
CA GLN A 117 -13.62 -4.18 -1.25
C GLN A 117 -14.90 -3.53 -0.73
N ARG A 118 -14.87 -2.96 0.49
CA ARG A 118 -16.06 -2.33 1.12
C ARG A 118 -16.62 -1.18 0.31
N HIS A 119 -15.75 -0.41 -0.33
CA HIS A 119 -16.12 0.80 -1.07
C HIS A 119 -16.22 0.57 -2.58
N GLY A 120 -16.15 -0.68 -3.05
CA GLY A 120 -16.33 -1.02 -4.46
C GLY A 120 -15.23 -0.53 -5.39
N PHE A 121 -14.01 -0.35 -4.89
CA PHE A 121 -12.87 -0.04 -5.74
C PHE A 121 -12.49 -1.30 -6.55
N ALA A 122 -12.28 -1.15 -7.86
CA ALA A 122 -11.84 -2.24 -8.76
C ALA A 122 -10.33 -2.57 -8.60
N LEU A 123 -9.88 -2.69 -7.35
CA LEU A 123 -8.49 -2.89 -6.97
C LEU A 123 -8.42 -3.88 -5.82
N ARG A 124 -7.43 -4.77 -5.86
CA ARG A 124 -7.13 -5.72 -4.77
C ARG A 124 -5.64 -5.73 -4.44
N VAL A 125 -5.32 -6.09 -3.20
CA VAL A 125 -3.92 -6.27 -2.78
C VAL A 125 -3.57 -7.75 -2.76
N SER A 126 -2.52 -8.13 -3.50
CA SER A 126 -2.00 -9.50 -3.52
C SER A 126 -0.63 -9.58 -2.86
N VAL A 127 -0.30 -10.76 -2.31
CA VAL A 127 1.05 -11.04 -1.78
C VAL A 127 2.00 -11.29 -2.95
N LEU A 128 3.19 -10.70 -2.90
CA LEU A 128 4.33 -11.11 -3.71
C LEU A 128 5.13 -12.15 -2.94
N HIS A 129 5.23 -13.36 -3.51
CA HIS A 129 5.88 -14.49 -2.85
C HIS A 129 7.30 -14.12 -2.37
N GLY A 130 7.50 -14.18 -1.05
CA GLY A 130 8.77 -13.88 -0.39
C GLY A 130 9.23 -12.41 -0.42
N LYS A 131 8.42 -11.47 -0.91
CA LYS A 131 8.87 -10.07 -1.10
C LYS A 131 7.99 -9.03 -0.38
N GLY A 132 6.67 -9.09 -0.52
CA GLY A 132 5.77 -8.09 0.05
C GLY A 132 4.40 -8.09 -0.61
N TYR A 133 3.96 -6.97 -1.18
CA TYR A 133 2.61 -6.81 -1.74
C TYR A 133 2.58 -6.05 -3.06
N VAL A 134 1.56 -6.32 -3.86
CA VAL A 134 1.28 -5.63 -5.12
C VAL A 134 -0.20 -5.26 -5.19
N LEU A 135 -0.49 -4.09 -5.77
CA LEU A 135 -1.85 -3.67 -6.07
C LEU A 135 -2.21 -4.12 -7.49
N LEU A 136 -3.30 -4.85 -7.61
CA LEU A 136 -3.81 -5.36 -8.89
C LEU A 136 -5.16 -4.73 -9.17
N ARG A 137 -5.47 -4.51 -10.45
CA ARG A 137 -6.86 -4.29 -10.85
C ARG A 137 -7.63 -5.58 -10.64
N ASP A 138 -8.83 -5.45 -10.08
CA ASP A 138 -9.78 -6.56 -10.14
C ASP A 138 -10.06 -6.86 -11.60
N ARG A 139 -10.08 -8.15 -11.95
CA ARG A 139 -10.63 -8.54 -13.25
C ARG A 139 -12.10 -8.14 -13.18
N PRO A 140 -12.66 -7.49 -14.22
CA PRO A 140 -14.10 -7.35 -14.28
C PRO A 140 -14.68 -8.75 -14.06
N GLU A 141 -15.61 -8.88 -13.12
CA GLU A 141 -16.45 -10.07 -13.09
C GLU A 141 -17.11 -10.09 -14.46
N ILE A 142 -16.67 -11.02 -15.32
CA ILE A 142 -17.49 -11.45 -16.43
C ILE A 142 -18.66 -12.11 -15.70
N HIS A 143 -19.69 -11.34 -15.38
CA HIS A 143 -21.00 -11.90 -15.16
C HIS A 143 -21.28 -12.67 -16.44
N SER A 144 -21.12 -13.99 -16.39
CA SER A 144 -21.64 -14.91 -17.39
C SER A 144 -23.15 -14.72 -17.40
N ARG A 145 -23.60 -13.66 -18.06
CA ARG A 145 -24.96 -13.51 -18.56
C ARG A 145 -24.95 -14.10 -19.96
N GLU A 146 -24.95 -15.42 -19.99
CA GLU A 146 -25.34 -16.26 -21.12
C GLU A 146 -25.93 -17.53 -20.48
N SER A 147 -27.17 -17.97 -20.66
CA SER A 147 -28.21 -17.59 -21.60
C SER A 147 -29.54 -18.21 -21.16
N LEU A 148 -30.64 -17.54 -21.55
CA LEU A 148 -32.06 -17.97 -21.60
C LEU A 148 -32.85 -18.07 -20.29
#